data_AF-A0A093UY74-F1
#
_entry.id   AF-A0A093UY74-F1
#
_cell.length_a   1.000
_cell.length_b   1.000
_cell.length_c   1.000
_cell.angle_alpha   90.00
_cell.angle_beta   90.00
_cell.angle_gamma   90.00
#
_symmetry.space_group_name_H-M   'P 1'
#
loop_
_entity.id
_entity.type
_entity.pdbx_description
1 polymer ?
#
loop_
_entity_poly.entity_id
_entity_poly.type
_entity_poly.pdbx_seq_one_letter_code
_entity_poly.pdbx_strand_id
1 'polypeptide(L)'
;MDETTSFQVTVLPRGSEAKYNFGAVITGVDLNDISDDDPERLKAAVWRHKVVIIKDQSNLDPKKQWELITRLDPKAKDGHSHGSIDKFRAKGGLLAQGREVVGIPGAENVRLIGKGFQGTDHYGIKNHTVERGLSNDFHAIPPSTSDLENGITRFQRWHIDAPLYDRDPTWFTSLRCIKLPRGDDLTIERADGSGLNMKCPPGRTAFFSTSQLYSLLTPEEKKLVDHSWVEYAPYPYKWIQRCKGNSNGLGLAAGGERLSIEELGEFDPAAVKKVGHSTPFFPMEKMLIK
;
A
#
# COMPACT_ATOMS: atom_id res chain seq x y z
N MET A 1 19.90 34.48 9.89
CA MET A 1 20.52 33.36 10.63
C MET A 1 20.13 32.13 9.88
N ASP A 2 21.13 31.37 9.44
CA ASP A 2 21.02 30.24 8.52
C ASP A 2 20.02 29.21 9.05
N GLU A 3 18.94 28.95 8.31
CA GLU A 3 17.89 28.00 8.66
C GLU A 3 18.49 26.60 8.66
N THR A 4 18.97 26.16 9.83
CA THR A 4 19.32 24.76 10.06
C THR A 4 18.08 23.93 9.79
N THR A 5 18.07 23.27 8.64
CA THR A 5 17.06 22.27 8.28
C THR A 5 16.90 21.28 9.43
N SER A 6 15.72 21.22 10.04
CA SER A 6 15.38 20.34 11.19
C SER A 6 15.70 18.85 10.94
N PHE A 7 15.66 18.41 9.68
CA PHE A 7 15.98 17.06 9.25
C PHE A 7 16.67 17.05 7.89
N GLN A 8 17.37 15.95 7.63
CA GLN A 8 18.10 15.70 6.39
C GLN A 8 17.34 14.71 5.51
N VAL A 9 17.43 14.92 4.18
CA VAL A 9 16.85 14.02 3.16
C VAL A 9 17.99 13.53 2.28
N THR A 10 18.23 12.23 2.29
CA THR A 10 19.31 11.58 1.54
C THR A 10 18.73 10.59 0.55
N VAL A 11 18.96 10.81 -0.74
CA VAL A 11 18.49 9.88 -1.79
C VAL A 11 19.08 8.49 -1.55
N LEU A 12 18.29 7.44 -1.74
CA LEU A 12 18.79 6.08 -1.59
C LEU A 12 19.96 5.83 -2.54
N PRO A 13 21.07 5.23 -2.07
CA PRO A 13 22.17 4.83 -2.93
C PRO A 13 21.66 3.90 -4.02
N ARG A 14 22.03 4.19 -5.26
CA ARG A 14 21.66 3.39 -6.44
C ARG A 14 22.92 2.76 -7.02
N GLY A 15 22.87 1.45 -7.25
CA GLY A 15 23.89 0.78 -8.05
C GLY A 15 23.90 1.30 -9.48
N SER A 16 25.01 1.13 -10.20
CA SER A 16 25.14 1.57 -11.60
C SER A 16 24.07 0.99 -12.54
N GLU A 17 23.54 -0.19 -12.22
CA GLU A 17 22.50 -0.87 -12.99
C GLU A 17 21.07 -0.57 -12.53
N ALA A 18 20.91 0.18 -11.43
CA ALA A 18 19.61 0.48 -10.86
C ALA A 18 18.82 1.42 -11.78
N LYS A 19 17.78 0.86 -12.40
CA LYS A 19 16.91 1.64 -13.29
C LYS A 19 15.91 2.53 -12.54
N TYR A 20 15.61 2.26 -11.27
CA TYR A 20 14.64 3.04 -10.50
C TYR A 20 15.14 4.46 -10.19
N ASN A 21 14.22 5.43 -10.13
CA ASN A 21 14.54 6.86 -9.95
C ASN A 21 13.91 7.50 -8.70
N PHE A 22 13.51 6.68 -7.73
CA PHE A 22 12.80 7.12 -6.53
C PHE A 22 13.42 6.50 -5.28
N GLY A 23 13.07 7.03 -4.11
CA GLY A 23 13.56 6.57 -2.81
C GLY A 23 14.46 7.57 -2.10
N ALA A 24 14.16 7.88 -0.84
CA ALA A 24 15.04 8.65 0.04
C ALA A 24 14.94 8.17 1.49
N VAL A 25 15.95 8.49 2.29
CA VAL A 25 16.00 8.32 3.75
C VAL A 25 15.92 9.69 4.39
N ILE A 26 15.13 9.81 5.45
CA ILE A 26 14.96 11.01 6.26
C ILE A 26 15.46 10.71 7.68
N THR A 27 16.36 11.54 8.18
CA THR A 27 16.97 11.44 9.52
C THR A 27 16.94 12.78 10.23
N GLY A 28 16.88 12.76 11.57
CA GLY A 28 16.91 13.98 12.41
C GLY A 28 15.54 14.57 12.73
N VAL A 29 14.44 14.01 12.23
CA VAL A 29 13.07 14.41 12.61
C VAL A 29 12.53 13.51 13.72
N ASP A 30 11.87 14.08 14.73
CA ASP A 30 11.01 13.33 15.67
C ASP A 30 9.55 13.56 15.27
N LEU A 31 8.85 12.49 14.87
CA LEU A 31 7.45 12.61 14.47
C LEU A 31 6.49 12.78 15.68
N ASN A 32 6.95 12.57 16.91
CA ASN A 32 6.17 12.90 18.11
C ASN A 32 6.12 14.42 18.37
N ASP A 33 7.16 15.15 17.95
CA ASP A 33 7.33 16.58 18.19
C ASP A 33 7.84 17.28 16.92
N ILE A 34 7.03 17.18 15.86
CA ILE A 34 7.34 17.78 14.56
C ILE A 34 6.87 19.24 14.52
N SER A 35 7.80 20.14 14.20
CA SER A 35 7.56 21.58 14.09
C SER A 35 6.50 21.93 13.03
N ASP A 36 5.93 23.13 13.07
CA ASP A 36 4.88 23.56 12.14
C ASP A 36 5.34 23.69 10.67
N ASP A 37 6.64 23.95 10.45
CA ASP A 37 7.21 24.13 9.11
C ASP A 37 7.63 22.81 8.44
N ASP A 38 7.84 21.76 9.23
CA ASP A 38 8.36 20.47 8.74
C ASP A 38 7.40 19.64 7.89
N PRO A 39 6.07 19.63 8.10
CA PRO A 39 5.15 18.88 7.24
C PRO A 39 5.24 19.25 5.77
N GLU A 40 5.38 20.53 5.43
CA GLU A 40 5.49 20.94 4.02
C GLU A 40 6.83 20.50 3.41
N ARG A 41 7.92 20.52 4.18
CA ARG A 41 9.21 19.97 3.75
C ARG A 41 9.15 18.44 3.58
N LEU A 42 8.50 17.73 4.50
CA LEU A 42 8.28 16.28 4.40
C LEU A 42 7.42 15.95 3.17
N LYS A 43 6.33 16.69 2.97
CA LYS A 43 5.46 16.58 1.80
C LYS A 43 6.22 16.74 0.49
N ALA A 44 7.05 17.79 0.38
CA ALA A 44 7.89 18.00 -0.78
C ALA A 44 8.88 16.85 -1.01
N ALA A 45 9.51 16.33 0.06
CA ALA A 45 10.40 15.18 -0.02
C ALA A 45 9.67 13.91 -0.49
N VAL A 46 8.46 13.65 0.04
CA VAL A 46 7.62 12.53 -0.34
C VAL A 46 7.18 12.63 -1.81
N TRP A 47 6.72 13.79 -2.27
CA TRP A 47 6.35 13.98 -3.69
C TRP A 47 7.53 13.81 -4.65
N ARG A 48 8.71 14.29 -4.26
CA ARG A 48 9.92 14.21 -5.08
C ARG A 48 10.48 12.80 -5.14
N HIS A 49 10.55 12.13 -3.99
CA HIS A 49 11.23 10.84 -3.86
C HIS A 49 10.27 9.64 -3.85
N LYS A 50 8.96 9.86 -3.91
CA LYS A 50 7.87 8.88 -4.00
C LYS A 50 7.70 7.96 -2.79
N VAL A 51 8.80 7.33 -2.39
CA VAL A 51 8.92 6.52 -1.19
C VAL A 51 10.01 7.11 -0.31
N VAL A 52 9.68 7.46 0.92
CA VAL A 52 10.67 7.93 1.91
C VAL A 52 10.72 6.99 3.11
N ILE A 53 11.92 6.80 3.66
CA ILE A 53 12.15 6.03 4.87
C ILE A 53 12.51 7.00 5.99
N ILE A 54 11.62 7.21 6.94
CA ILE A 54 11.87 8.05 8.12
C ILE A 54 12.47 7.15 9.19
N LYS A 55 13.67 7.49 9.65
CA LYS A 55 14.45 6.70 10.60
C LYS A 55 14.24 7.17 12.03
N ASP A 56 14.57 6.27 12.95
CA ASP A 56 14.67 6.51 14.39
C ASP A 56 13.33 6.84 15.05
N GLN A 57 12.26 6.19 14.57
CA GLN A 57 10.88 6.38 15.02
C GLN A 57 10.36 5.22 15.91
N SER A 58 11.27 4.57 16.65
CA SER A 58 10.94 3.40 17.49
C SER A 58 9.87 3.72 18.53
N ASN A 59 9.88 4.93 19.07
CA ASN A 59 8.96 5.41 20.12
C ASN A 59 7.78 6.24 19.59
N LEU A 60 7.47 6.19 18.29
CA LEU A 60 6.35 6.95 17.74
C LEU A 60 5.02 6.55 18.40
N ASP A 61 4.25 7.52 18.88
CA ASP A 61 2.86 7.31 19.30
C ASP A 61 1.99 7.09 18.04
N PRO A 62 1.19 6.00 17.96
CA PRO A 62 0.24 5.79 16.88
C PRO A 62 -0.68 7.00 16.59
N LYS A 63 -1.04 7.80 17.60
CA LYS A 63 -1.82 9.04 17.41
C LYS A 63 -1.07 10.06 16.57
N LYS A 64 0.23 10.21 16.81
CA LYS A 64 1.12 11.12 16.07
C LYS A 64 1.32 10.67 14.63
N GLN A 65 1.30 9.36 14.38
CA GLN A 65 1.27 8.83 13.01
C GLN A 65 0.03 9.31 12.24
N TRP A 66 -1.15 9.29 12.86
CA TRP A 66 -2.37 9.81 12.23
C TRP A 66 -2.33 11.34 12.06
N GLU A 67 -1.91 12.07 13.08
CA GLU A 67 -1.75 13.53 13.05
C GLU A 67 -0.85 13.99 11.89
N LEU A 68 0.26 13.28 11.65
CA LEU A 68 1.16 13.56 10.53
C LEU A 68 0.43 13.46 9.19
N ILE A 69 -0.38 12.42 8.97
CA ILE A 69 -1.12 12.25 7.72
C ILE A 69 -2.11 13.40 7.52
N THR A 70 -2.84 13.82 8.55
CA THR A 70 -3.77 14.95 8.45
C THR A 70 -3.07 16.29 8.28
N ARG A 71 -1.82 16.43 8.74
CA ARG A 71 -1.01 17.63 8.48
C ARG A 71 -0.48 17.67 7.04
N LEU A 72 -0.14 16.52 6.45
CA LEU A 72 0.31 16.43 5.06
C LEU A 72 -0.84 16.65 4.05
N ASP A 73 -2.04 16.16 4.39
CA ASP A 73 -3.28 16.38 3.66
C ASP A 73 -4.40 16.88 4.60
N PRO A 74 -4.49 18.20 4.84
CA PRO A 74 -5.55 18.79 5.66
C PRO A 74 -6.97 18.61 5.11
N LYS A 75 -7.10 18.17 3.85
CA LYS A 75 -8.40 17.87 3.22
C LYS A 75 -8.78 16.40 3.34
N ALA A 76 -7.90 15.56 3.89
CA ALA A 76 -8.21 14.16 4.16
C ALA A 76 -9.43 14.10 5.08
N LYS A 77 -10.54 13.59 4.55
CA LYS A 77 -11.78 13.36 5.32
C LYS A 77 -11.59 12.21 6.30
N ASP A 78 -12.37 12.22 7.38
CA ASP A 78 -12.29 11.26 8.49
C ASP A 78 -12.17 9.80 8.02
N GLY A 79 -11.10 9.14 8.46
CA GLY A 79 -10.92 7.70 8.33
C GLY A 79 -9.69 7.25 7.54
N HIS A 80 -9.33 5.98 7.73
CA HIS A 80 -8.53 5.23 6.76
C HIS A 80 -9.19 5.26 5.37
N SER A 81 -8.42 5.08 4.29
CA SER A 81 -8.91 5.04 2.89
C SER A 81 -10.13 4.11 2.66
N HIS A 82 -10.28 3.06 3.47
CA HIS A 82 -11.37 2.10 3.40
C HIS A 82 -12.58 2.43 4.32
N GLY A 83 -12.53 3.55 5.04
CA GLY A 83 -13.55 3.98 6.00
C GLY A 83 -13.36 3.41 7.41
N SER A 84 -14.40 3.55 8.23
CA SER A 84 -14.48 2.93 9.56
C SER A 84 -14.44 1.40 9.43
N ILE A 85 -14.04 0.71 10.51
CA ILE A 85 -13.99 -0.76 10.53
C ILE A 85 -15.36 -1.35 10.20
N ASP A 86 -16.42 -0.79 10.76
CA ASP A 86 -17.79 -1.28 10.55
C ASP A 86 -18.22 -1.15 9.09
N LYS A 87 -17.93 0.00 8.46
CA LYS A 87 -18.22 0.20 7.03
C LYS A 87 -17.38 -0.72 6.15
N PHE A 88 -16.13 -0.97 6.53
CA PHE A 88 -15.27 -1.91 5.81
C PHE A 88 -15.80 -3.35 5.89
N ARG A 89 -16.20 -3.80 7.08
CA ARG A 89 -16.77 -5.14 7.31
C ARG A 89 -18.12 -5.30 6.60
N ALA A 90 -19.00 -4.30 6.69
CA ALA A 90 -20.33 -4.33 6.07
C ALA A 90 -20.27 -4.43 4.53
N LYS A 91 -19.24 -3.87 3.89
CA LYS A 91 -19.05 -3.94 2.43
C LYS A 91 -18.59 -5.31 1.93
N GLY A 92 -18.08 -6.18 2.81
CA GLY A 92 -17.61 -7.52 2.44
C GLY A 92 -16.52 -7.53 1.36
N GLY A 93 -16.50 -8.59 0.54
CA GLY A 93 -15.60 -8.70 -0.61
C GLY A 93 -14.16 -9.09 -0.28
N LEU A 94 -13.30 -9.10 -1.31
CA LEU A 94 -11.95 -9.65 -1.26
C LEU A 94 -11.06 -9.05 -0.15
N LEU A 95 -11.31 -7.81 0.26
CA LEU A 95 -10.54 -7.15 1.31
C LEU A 95 -11.03 -7.47 2.72
N ALA A 96 -12.31 -7.80 2.91
CA ALA A 96 -12.88 -8.10 4.22
C ALA A 96 -12.93 -9.61 4.52
N GLN A 97 -12.92 -10.46 3.49
CA GLN A 97 -12.96 -11.92 3.64
C GLN A 97 -11.72 -12.43 4.38
N GLY A 98 -11.95 -13.12 5.52
CA GLY A 98 -10.90 -13.80 6.28
C GLY A 98 -9.84 -12.88 6.88
N ARG A 99 -10.09 -11.57 6.96
CA ARG A 99 -9.13 -10.60 7.49
C ARG A 99 -9.67 -9.94 8.75
N GLU A 100 -8.94 -10.13 9.84
CA GLU A 100 -9.11 -9.31 11.01
C GLU A 100 -8.50 -7.93 10.76
N VAL A 101 -9.34 -6.90 10.81
CA VAL A 101 -8.89 -5.50 10.82
C VAL A 101 -9.01 -4.99 12.24
N VAL A 102 -7.87 -4.74 12.88
CA VAL A 102 -7.76 -4.22 14.23
C VAL A 102 -7.25 -2.78 14.16
N GLY A 103 -8.00 -1.84 14.75
CA GLY A 103 -7.56 -0.46 14.94
C GLY A 103 -6.83 -0.30 16.27
N ILE A 104 -5.86 0.61 16.34
CA ILE A 104 -5.21 0.95 17.60
C ILE A 104 -6.18 1.77 18.47
N PRO A 105 -6.47 1.38 19.73
CA PRO A 105 -7.31 2.16 20.65
C PRO A 105 -6.84 3.61 20.81
N GLY A 106 -7.74 4.57 20.62
CA GLY A 106 -7.43 6.01 20.67
C GLY A 106 -6.69 6.56 19.45
N ALA A 107 -6.40 5.71 18.46
CA ALA A 107 -5.85 6.06 17.15
C ALA A 107 -6.47 5.16 16.08
N GLU A 108 -7.81 5.09 16.01
CA GLU A 108 -8.56 4.07 15.27
C GLU A 108 -8.32 4.12 13.75
N ASN A 109 -7.73 5.20 13.24
CA ASN A 109 -7.30 5.33 11.85
C ASN A 109 -6.00 4.58 11.54
N VAL A 110 -5.24 4.20 12.57
CA VAL A 110 -4.07 3.33 12.47
C VAL A 110 -4.52 1.88 12.56
N ARG A 111 -4.19 1.10 11.53
CA ARG A 111 -4.52 -0.33 11.44
C ARG A 111 -3.30 -1.17 11.79
N LEU A 112 -3.52 -2.20 12.61
CA LEU A 112 -2.52 -3.23 12.84
C LEU A 112 -2.50 -4.20 11.67
N ILE A 113 -1.31 -4.38 11.07
CA ILE A 113 -1.05 -5.38 10.03
C ILE A 113 0.06 -6.29 10.53
N GLY A 114 -0.25 -7.57 10.71
CA GLY A 114 0.71 -8.53 11.25
C GLY A 114 0.21 -9.97 11.20
N LYS A 115 0.92 -10.83 11.94
CA LYS A 115 0.58 -12.23 12.17
C LYS A 115 1.11 -12.66 13.53
N GLY A 116 0.40 -13.56 14.20
CA GLY A 116 0.81 -14.19 15.45
C GLY A 116 0.53 -13.33 16.67
N PHE A 117 1.08 -13.72 17.82
CA PHE A 117 0.87 -13.05 19.10
C PHE A 117 1.50 -11.65 19.12
N GLN A 118 0.71 -10.64 19.48
CA GLN A 118 1.10 -9.23 19.44
C GLN A 118 1.67 -8.71 20.77
N GLY A 119 1.67 -9.54 21.81
CA GLY A 119 2.13 -9.17 23.14
C GLY A 119 0.98 -9.06 24.14
N THR A 120 1.35 -8.85 25.41
CA THR A 120 0.39 -8.69 26.51
C THR A 120 -0.38 -7.39 26.42
N ASP A 121 0.26 -6.33 25.91
CA ASP A 121 -0.36 -5.03 25.63
C ASP A 121 0.35 -4.37 24.42
N HIS A 122 -0.32 -4.38 23.26
CA HIS A 122 0.15 -3.70 22.05
C HIS A 122 -0.67 -2.42 21.84
N TYR A 123 -0.27 -1.32 22.49
CA TYR A 123 -0.96 -0.04 22.42
C TYR A 123 -2.44 -0.12 22.82
N GLY A 124 -2.77 -0.87 23.86
CA GLY A 124 -4.14 -1.12 24.34
C GLY A 124 -4.79 -2.37 23.77
N ILE A 125 -4.20 -3.02 22.75
CA ILE A 125 -4.64 -4.32 22.25
C ILE A 125 -4.02 -5.41 23.13
N LYS A 126 -4.81 -5.96 24.05
CA LYS A 126 -4.31 -6.89 25.08
C LYS A 126 -4.42 -8.35 24.66
N ASN A 127 -3.34 -9.11 24.87
CA ASN A 127 -3.26 -10.56 24.68
C ASN A 127 -3.84 -11.06 23.35
N HIS A 128 -3.57 -10.34 22.27
CA HIS A 128 -4.19 -10.59 20.97
C HIS A 128 -3.28 -11.38 20.04
N THR A 129 -3.85 -12.34 19.32
CA THR A 129 -3.16 -13.08 18.26
C THR A 129 -3.82 -12.76 16.93
N VAL A 130 -3.05 -12.16 16.02
CA VAL A 130 -3.53 -11.88 14.66
C VAL A 130 -3.44 -13.16 13.85
N GLU A 131 -4.58 -13.79 13.65
CA GLU A 131 -4.71 -14.99 12.82
C GLU A 131 -4.81 -14.60 11.35
N ARG A 132 -3.69 -14.72 10.62
CA ARG A 132 -3.65 -14.45 9.18
C ARG A 132 -3.06 -15.64 8.43
N GLY A 133 -3.88 -16.20 7.53
CA GLY A 133 -3.47 -17.22 6.57
C GLY A 133 -2.39 -16.71 5.61
N LEU A 134 -1.78 -17.63 4.87
CA LEU A 134 -0.87 -17.26 3.80
C LEU A 134 -1.64 -16.48 2.72
N SER A 135 -1.05 -15.38 2.27
CA SER A 135 -1.68 -14.44 1.34
C SER A 135 -1.62 -14.88 -0.13
N ASN A 136 -1.17 -16.11 -0.38
CA ASN A 136 -1.09 -16.75 -1.71
C ASN A 136 -2.46 -17.30 -2.17
N ASP A 137 -3.46 -17.32 -1.30
CA ASP A 137 -4.84 -17.70 -1.62
C ASP A 137 -5.47 -16.88 -2.76
N PHE A 138 -4.97 -15.67 -3.02
CA PHE A 138 -5.39 -14.86 -4.15
C PHE A 138 -4.88 -15.37 -5.50
N HIS A 139 -3.78 -16.14 -5.56
CA HIS A 139 -3.23 -16.64 -6.82
C HIS A 139 -4.11 -17.73 -7.42
N ALA A 140 -4.30 -17.70 -8.74
CA ALA A 140 -4.94 -18.81 -9.44
C ALA A 140 -4.10 -20.09 -9.37
N ILE A 141 -2.78 -19.91 -9.43
CA ILE A 141 -1.78 -20.96 -9.26
C ILE A 141 -0.84 -20.49 -8.15
N PRO A 142 -1.11 -20.81 -6.87
CA PRO A 142 -0.21 -20.46 -5.77
C PRO A 142 1.08 -21.31 -5.82
N PRO A 143 2.17 -20.87 -5.16
CA PRO A 143 3.30 -21.75 -4.85
C PRO A 143 2.83 -22.98 -4.07
N SER A 144 3.46 -24.13 -4.32
CA SER A 144 3.18 -25.35 -3.56
C SER A 144 3.66 -25.21 -2.11
N THR A 145 3.19 -26.09 -1.21
CA THR A 145 3.70 -26.13 0.17
C THR A 145 5.21 -26.36 0.21
N SER A 146 5.73 -27.25 -0.65
CA SER A 146 7.17 -27.52 -0.74
C SER A 146 7.95 -26.29 -1.23
N ASP A 147 7.41 -25.53 -2.19
CA ASP A 147 8.02 -24.28 -2.64
C ASP A 147 8.14 -23.28 -1.47
N LEU A 148 7.05 -23.12 -0.71
CA LEU A 148 7.02 -22.21 0.44
C LEU A 148 8.01 -22.63 1.53
N GLU A 149 8.11 -23.93 1.83
CA GLU A 149 9.07 -24.50 2.79
C GLU A 149 10.52 -24.28 2.32
N ASN A 150 10.77 -24.31 1.02
CA ASN A 150 12.07 -24.00 0.41
C ASN A 150 12.30 -22.49 0.19
N GLY A 151 11.49 -21.63 0.79
CA GLY A 151 11.65 -20.17 0.73
C GLY A 151 11.26 -19.54 -0.60
N ILE A 152 10.52 -20.24 -1.46
CA ILE A 152 10.00 -19.70 -2.72
C ILE A 152 8.65 -19.05 -2.47
N THR A 153 8.49 -17.82 -2.95
CA THR A 153 7.26 -17.05 -2.84
C THR A 153 6.99 -16.25 -4.11
N ARG A 154 5.87 -15.54 -4.16
CA ARG A 154 5.45 -14.72 -5.31
C ARG A 154 4.86 -13.40 -4.82
N PHE A 155 4.87 -12.38 -5.66
CA PHE A 155 4.14 -11.15 -5.36
C PHE A 155 2.65 -11.46 -5.22
N GLN A 156 2.06 -11.12 -4.09
CA GLN A 156 0.63 -11.34 -3.86
C GLN A 156 -0.21 -10.59 -4.90
N ARG A 157 -0.12 -9.26 -4.90
CA ARG A 157 -0.88 -8.37 -5.79
C ARG A 157 -0.26 -6.99 -5.86
N TRP A 158 -0.04 -6.48 -7.06
CA TRP A 158 0.30 -5.08 -7.29
C TRP A 158 -0.95 -4.21 -7.23
N HIS A 159 -0.92 -3.17 -6.40
CA HIS A 159 -2.06 -2.29 -6.20
C HIS A 159 -1.63 -0.93 -5.64
N ILE A 160 -2.57 0.01 -5.71
CA ILE A 160 -2.59 1.23 -4.91
C ILE A 160 -3.64 1.05 -3.80
N ASP A 161 -3.41 1.62 -2.62
CA ASP A 161 -4.41 1.66 -1.55
C ASP A 161 -5.53 2.65 -1.90
N ALA A 162 -6.59 2.14 -2.51
CA ALA A 162 -7.73 2.95 -2.89
C ALA A 162 -9.02 2.13 -2.86
N PRO A 163 -10.14 2.69 -2.37
CA PRO A 163 -11.44 2.02 -2.43
C PRO A 163 -12.00 2.01 -3.86
N LEU A 164 -11.67 3.01 -4.68
CA LEU A 164 -12.03 3.12 -6.10
C LEU A 164 -13.55 3.10 -6.36
N TYR A 165 -14.32 3.45 -5.32
CA TYR A 165 -15.76 3.68 -5.31
C TYR A 165 -16.06 4.58 -4.11
N ASP A 166 -16.90 5.60 -4.31
CA ASP A 166 -17.30 6.66 -3.34
C ASP A 166 -16.14 7.59 -2.94
N ARG A 167 -15.00 7.02 -2.53
CA ARG A 167 -13.80 7.75 -2.08
C ARG A 167 -12.68 7.67 -3.11
N ASP A 168 -11.90 8.74 -3.16
CA ASP A 168 -10.69 8.81 -3.99
C ASP A 168 -9.48 8.14 -3.29
N PRO A 169 -8.43 7.77 -4.03
CA PRO A 169 -7.16 7.36 -3.44
C PRO A 169 -6.58 8.44 -2.50
N THR A 170 -5.92 8.02 -1.42
CA THR A 170 -5.25 8.94 -0.49
C THR A 170 -3.94 9.45 -1.06
N TRP A 171 -3.60 10.72 -0.87
CA TRP A 171 -2.30 11.22 -1.33
C TRP A 171 -1.09 10.59 -0.62
N PHE A 172 -1.23 10.33 0.69
CA PHE A 172 -0.17 9.78 1.51
C PHE A 172 -0.61 8.50 2.21
N THR A 173 0.28 7.52 2.28
CA THR A 173 0.13 6.39 3.20
C THR A 173 1.40 6.22 4.01
N SER A 174 1.25 6.14 5.33
CA SER A 174 2.32 5.76 6.25
C SER A 174 2.25 4.27 6.62
N LEU A 175 3.39 3.58 6.62
CA LEU A 175 3.55 2.25 7.19
C LEU A 175 4.63 2.31 8.28
N ARG A 176 4.29 1.93 9.51
CA ARG A 176 5.25 1.84 10.61
C ARG A 176 5.64 0.39 10.86
N CYS A 177 6.95 0.11 10.83
CA CYS A 177 7.47 -1.22 11.09
C CYS A 177 7.74 -1.42 12.59
N ILE A 178 6.95 -2.26 13.27
CA ILE A 178 7.19 -2.63 14.68
C ILE A 178 8.13 -3.82 14.79
N LYS A 179 7.86 -4.89 14.02
CA LYS A 179 8.65 -6.12 14.03
C LYS A 179 8.71 -6.72 12.63
N LEU A 180 9.92 -6.98 12.15
CA LEU A 180 10.12 -7.74 10.92
C LEU A 180 10.21 -9.24 11.22
N PRO A 181 9.69 -10.10 10.33
CA PRO A 181 10.08 -11.50 10.29
C PRO A 181 11.60 -11.65 10.17
N ARG A 182 12.12 -12.77 10.69
CA ARG A 182 13.53 -13.15 10.62
C ARG A 182 13.64 -14.52 9.97
N GLY A 183 14.76 -14.79 9.31
CA GLY A 183 15.02 -16.03 8.59
C GLY A 183 15.86 -15.77 7.35
N ASP A 184 16.06 -16.84 6.57
CA ASP A 184 16.83 -16.80 5.34
C ASP A 184 16.14 -15.99 4.24
N ASP A 185 16.93 -15.59 3.25
CA ASP A 185 16.43 -14.87 2.07
C ASP A 185 15.49 -15.73 1.23
N LEU A 186 14.30 -15.20 0.98
CA LEU A 186 13.28 -15.78 0.11
C LEU A 186 13.64 -15.57 -1.36
N THR A 187 13.21 -16.50 -2.21
CA THR A 187 13.19 -16.35 -3.67
C THR A 187 11.80 -15.91 -4.11
N ILE A 188 11.67 -14.70 -4.64
CA ILE A 188 10.44 -14.23 -5.27
C ILE A 188 10.47 -14.63 -6.75
N GLU A 189 9.61 -15.56 -7.14
CA GLU A 189 9.42 -16.03 -8.51
C GLU A 189 8.33 -15.20 -9.22
N ARG A 190 8.52 -14.85 -10.50
CA ARG A 190 7.44 -14.24 -11.29
C ARG A 190 6.45 -15.26 -11.84
N ALA A 191 6.93 -16.45 -12.20
CA ALA A 191 6.12 -17.56 -12.72
C ALA A 191 5.17 -17.18 -13.88
N ASP A 192 5.65 -16.31 -14.77
CA ASP A 192 4.96 -15.83 -15.97
C ASP A 192 5.67 -16.25 -17.27
N GLY A 193 6.54 -17.27 -17.18
CA GLY A 193 7.34 -17.77 -18.30
C GLY A 193 8.64 -17.01 -18.55
N SER A 194 8.86 -15.85 -17.91
CA SER A 194 10.08 -15.05 -18.09
C SER A 194 11.33 -15.67 -17.47
N GLY A 195 11.17 -16.65 -16.57
CA GLY A 195 12.27 -17.20 -15.77
C GLY A 195 12.85 -16.21 -14.74
N LEU A 196 12.27 -15.02 -14.59
CA LEU A 196 12.78 -13.99 -13.70
C LEU A 196 12.44 -14.28 -12.24
N ASN A 197 13.44 -14.09 -11.38
CA ASN A 197 13.38 -14.30 -9.95
C ASN A 197 14.30 -13.30 -9.23
N MET A 198 14.01 -13.05 -7.96
CA MET A 198 14.80 -12.14 -7.14
C MET A 198 14.92 -12.64 -5.70
N LYS A 199 16.06 -12.42 -5.06
CA LYS A 199 16.27 -12.69 -3.64
C LYS A 199 15.83 -11.51 -2.79
N CYS A 200 15.24 -11.80 -1.63
CA CYS A 200 14.79 -10.77 -0.71
C CYS A 200 14.72 -11.31 0.72
N PRO A 201 15.16 -10.54 1.74
CA PRO A 201 14.86 -10.87 3.12
C PRO A 201 13.35 -10.96 3.34
N PRO A 202 12.87 -11.68 4.35
CA PRO A 202 11.44 -11.78 4.63
C PRO A 202 10.87 -10.44 5.11
N GLY A 203 9.55 -10.25 4.91
CA GLY A 203 8.82 -9.07 5.40
C GLY A 203 9.10 -7.76 4.65
N ARG A 204 9.44 -7.84 3.36
CA ARG A 204 9.67 -6.67 2.51
C ARG A 204 8.44 -6.31 1.70
N THR A 205 8.32 -5.04 1.36
CA THR A 205 7.30 -4.51 0.44
C THR A 205 8.01 -3.98 -0.80
N ALA A 206 7.58 -4.40 -1.98
CA ALA A 206 8.09 -3.89 -3.23
C ALA A 206 7.27 -2.69 -3.70
N PHE A 207 7.94 -1.72 -4.31
CA PHE A 207 7.34 -0.52 -4.89
C PHE A 207 7.83 -0.33 -6.31
N PHE A 208 7.02 0.31 -7.15
CA PHE A 208 7.42 0.85 -8.45
C PHE A 208 6.81 2.23 -8.62
N SER A 209 7.42 3.06 -9.47
CA SER A 209 6.93 4.39 -9.79
C SER A 209 6.10 4.36 -11.06
N THR A 210 4.79 4.64 -10.96
CA THR A 210 3.90 4.77 -12.13
C THR A 210 4.31 5.92 -13.02
N SER A 211 4.81 7.03 -12.46
CA SER A 211 5.37 8.15 -13.24
C SER A 211 6.61 7.73 -14.05
N GLN A 212 7.45 6.88 -13.47
CA GLN A 212 8.57 6.31 -14.20
C GLN A 212 8.09 5.35 -15.29
N LEU A 213 7.14 4.45 -14.99
CA LEU A 213 6.57 3.55 -16.00
C LEU A 213 5.97 4.33 -17.18
N TYR A 214 5.23 5.41 -16.92
CA TYR A 214 4.71 6.28 -17.97
C TYR A 214 5.84 6.89 -18.81
N SER A 215 6.95 7.31 -18.20
CA SER A 215 8.09 7.86 -18.94
C SER A 215 8.73 6.86 -19.90
N LEU A 216 8.65 5.57 -19.58
CA LEU A 216 9.19 4.46 -20.37
C LEU A 216 8.32 4.05 -21.56
N LEU A 217 7.05 4.51 -21.62
CA LEU A 217 6.16 4.23 -22.74
C LEU A 217 6.70 4.84 -24.05
N THR A 218 6.45 4.15 -25.17
CA THR A 218 6.70 4.69 -26.51
C THR A 218 5.82 5.92 -26.79
N PRO A 219 6.16 6.77 -27.78
CA PRO A 219 5.29 7.88 -28.18
C PRO A 219 3.86 7.44 -28.53
N GLU A 220 3.72 6.28 -29.17
CA GLU A 220 2.41 5.71 -29.56
C GLU A 220 1.62 5.24 -28.34
N GLU A 221 2.27 4.57 -27.39
CA GLU A 221 1.66 4.14 -26.14
C GLU A 221 1.23 5.34 -25.29
N LYS A 222 2.08 6.39 -25.19
CA LYS A 222 1.72 7.65 -24.52
C LYS A 222 0.49 8.28 -25.14
N LYS A 223 0.47 8.40 -26.48
CA LYS A 223 -0.68 8.94 -27.20
C LYS A 223 -1.94 8.14 -26.89
N LEU A 224 -1.88 6.81 -26.85
CA LEU A 224 -3.02 5.98 -26.50
C LEU A 224 -3.51 6.27 -25.06
N VAL A 225 -2.63 6.22 -24.07
CA VAL A 225 -3.02 6.36 -22.66
C VAL A 225 -3.48 7.78 -22.33
N ASP A 226 -2.92 8.81 -22.98
CA ASP A 226 -3.29 10.22 -22.80
C ASP A 226 -4.72 10.51 -23.29
N HIS A 227 -5.23 9.68 -24.22
CA HIS A 227 -6.57 9.78 -24.78
C HIS A 227 -7.50 8.66 -24.28
N SER A 228 -7.13 8.01 -23.17
CA SER A 228 -7.90 6.94 -22.55
C SER A 228 -8.40 7.34 -21.16
N TRP A 229 -9.39 6.59 -20.67
CA TRP A 229 -9.85 6.68 -19.28
C TRP A 229 -10.13 5.28 -18.73
N VAL A 230 -10.18 5.17 -17.40
CA VAL A 230 -10.55 3.97 -16.64
C VAL A 230 -11.81 4.24 -15.82
N GLU A 231 -12.83 3.41 -15.98
CA GLU A 231 -14.01 3.39 -15.12
C GLU A 231 -13.97 2.14 -14.28
N TYR A 232 -14.10 2.31 -12.97
CA TYR A 232 -14.14 1.20 -12.03
C TYR A 232 -15.56 0.66 -11.91
N ALA A 233 -15.70 -0.66 -11.75
CA ALA A 233 -17.00 -1.23 -11.43
C ALA A 233 -17.48 -0.75 -10.04
N PRO A 234 -18.79 -0.75 -9.76
CA PRO A 234 -19.31 -0.54 -8.41
C PRO A 234 -18.72 -1.57 -7.44
N TYR A 235 -18.34 -1.13 -6.24
CA TYR A 235 -17.70 -1.97 -5.23
C TYR A 235 -16.58 -2.88 -5.81
N PRO A 236 -15.49 -2.33 -6.38
CA PRO A 236 -14.53 -3.09 -7.21
C PRO A 236 -14.02 -4.39 -6.59
N TYR A 237 -13.74 -4.40 -5.28
CA TYR A 237 -13.24 -5.57 -4.56
C TYR A 237 -14.31 -6.63 -4.28
N LYS A 238 -15.59 -6.24 -4.21
CA LYS A 238 -16.73 -7.16 -4.17
C LYS A 238 -16.97 -7.74 -5.56
N TRP A 239 -16.90 -6.91 -6.60
CA TRP A 239 -17.08 -7.33 -8.00
C TRP A 239 -16.14 -8.47 -8.42
N ILE A 240 -14.88 -8.38 -8.01
CA ILE A 240 -13.86 -9.38 -8.34
C ILE A 240 -13.66 -10.45 -7.25
N GLN A 241 -14.54 -10.56 -6.26
CA GLN A 241 -14.30 -11.41 -5.08
C GLN A 241 -14.11 -12.90 -5.39
N ARG A 242 -14.64 -13.37 -6.53
CA ARG A 242 -14.50 -14.76 -7.01
C ARG A 242 -13.33 -14.94 -7.98
N CYS A 243 -12.70 -13.85 -8.43
CA CYS A 243 -11.57 -13.89 -9.33
C CYS A 243 -10.28 -14.16 -8.57
N LYS A 244 -9.29 -14.71 -9.29
CA LYS A 244 -7.93 -14.94 -8.79
C LYS A 244 -6.93 -14.11 -9.58
N GLY A 245 -5.78 -13.81 -8.97
CA GLY A 245 -4.68 -13.07 -9.58
C GLY A 245 -3.71 -13.96 -10.34
N ASN A 246 -2.99 -13.36 -11.30
CA ASN A 246 -1.86 -14.01 -11.95
C ASN A 246 -0.72 -14.27 -10.96
N SER A 247 0.12 -15.27 -11.24
CA SER A 247 1.23 -15.68 -10.37
C SER A 247 2.23 -14.55 -10.08
N ASN A 248 2.44 -13.62 -11.02
CA ASN A 248 3.31 -12.45 -10.82
C ASN A 248 2.64 -11.30 -10.04
N GLY A 249 1.39 -11.49 -9.59
CA GLY A 249 0.59 -10.51 -8.86
C GLY A 249 0.02 -9.37 -9.72
N LEU A 250 0.21 -9.38 -11.04
CA LEU A 250 -0.31 -8.36 -11.96
C LEU A 250 -1.65 -8.78 -12.55
N GLY A 251 -2.70 -8.00 -12.28
CA GLY A 251 -4.02 -8.24 -12.85
C GLY A 251 -4.69 -9.54 -12.36
N LEU A 252 -5.77 -9.89 -13.05
CA LEU A 252 -6.53 -11.11 -12.79
C LEU A 252 -6.13 -12.21 -13.77
N ALA A 253 -6.09 -13.44 -13.27
CA ALA A 253 -5.91 -14.63 -14.09
C ALA A 253 -7.21 -14.94 -14.87
N ALA A 254 -7.07 -15.77 -15.90
CA ALA A 254 -8.22 -16.37 -16.54
C ALA A 254 -8.95 -17.29 -15.54
N GLY A 255 -10.28 -17.23 -15.53
CA GLY A 255 -11.12 -18.00 -14.61
C GLY A 255 -11.63 -17.21 -13.41
N GLY A 256 -12.75 -17.67 -12.85
CA GLY A 256 -13.51 -16.97 -11.81
C GLY A 256 -14.40 -15.88 -12.40
N GLU A 257 -15.71 -16.03 -12.25
CA GLU A 257 -16.68 -15.08 -12.78
C GLU A 257 -16.77 -13.84 -11.88
N ARG A 258 -16.73 -12.66 -12.49
CA ARG A 258 -17.05 -11.41 -11.80
C ARG A 258 -18.51 -11.46 -11.40
N LEU A 259 -18.85 -10.81 -10.29
CA LEU A 259 -20.27 -10.68 -9.91
C LEU A 259 -21.04 -9.93 -11.00
N SER A 260 -22.27 -10.35 -11.25
CA SER A 260 -23.20 -9.56 -12.06
C SER A 260 -23.61 -8.27 -11.33
N ILE A 261 -24.24 -7.33 -12.04
CA ILE A 261 -24.77 -6.10 -11.43
C ILE A 261 -25.84 -6.44 -10.38
N GLU A 262 -26.67 -7.45 -10.65
CA GLU A 262 -27.70 -7.94 -9.73
C GLU A 262 -27.07 -8.51 -8.45
N GLU A 263 -25.99 -9.28 -8.57
CA GLU A 263 -25.26 -9.83 -7.41
C GLU A 263 -24.50 -8.76 -6.60
N LEU A 264 -24.07 -7.68 -7.25
CA LEU A 264 -23.48 -6.53 -6.56
C LEU A 264 -24.50 -5.81 -5.68
N GLY A 265 -25.78 -5.86 -6.04
CA GLY A 265 -26.86 -5.15 -5.38
C GLY A 265 -26.90 -3.67 -5.74
N GLU A 266 -27.74 -2.91 -5.04
CA GLU A 266 -27.89 -1.48 -5.29
C GLU A 266 -26.58 -0.71 -5.03
N PHE A 267 -26.26 0.20 -5.94
CA PHE A 267 -25.13 1.12 -5.85
C PHE A 267 -25.52 2.49 -6.37
N ASP A 268 -24.78 3.51 -5.95
CA ASP A 268 -24.95 4.88 -6.44
C ASP A 268 -24.07 5.07 -7.68
N PRO A 269 -24.65 5.33 -8.88
CA PRO A 269 -23.87 5.63 -10.08
C PRO A 269 -22.95 6.84 -9.92
N ALA A 270 -23.31 7.83 -9.09
CA ALA A 270 -22.47 9.01 -8.85
C ALA A 270 -21.21 8.69 -8.01
N ALA A 271 -21.22 7.57 -7.29
CA ALA A 271 -20.07 7.09 -6.52
C ALA A 271 -19.07 6.28 -7.37
N VAL A 272 -19.42 5.92 -8.61
CA VAL A 272 -18.52 5.24 -9.55
C VAL A 272 -17.38 6.18 -9.96
N LYS A 273 -16.15 5.67 -9.85
CA LYS A 273 -14.95 6.46 -10.16
C LYS A 273 -14.55 6.30 -11.62
N LYS A 274 -14.34 7.44 -12.28
CA LYS A 274 -13.74 7.53 -13.62
C LYS A 274 -12.44 8.34 -13.53
N VAL A 275 -11.35 7.74 -13.97
CA VAL A 275 -10.01 8.33 -13.93
C VAL A 275 -9.47 8.43 -15.35
N GLY A 276 -9.20 9.65 -15.80
CA GLY A 276 -8.61 9.93 -17.12
C GLY A 276 -7.86 11.25 -17.10
N HIS A 277 -7.50 11.77 -18.28
CA HIS A 277 -6.68 12.98 -18.41
C HIS A 277 -7.28 14.23 -17.73
N SER A 278 -8.61 14.34 -17.66
CA SER A 278 -9.31 15.46 -17.02
C SER A 278 -9.59 15.26 -15.52
N THR A 279 -9.29 14.08 -14.96
CA THR A 279 -9.42 13.82 -13.53
C THR A 279 -8.11 14.24 -12.86
N PRO A 280 -8.11 15.05 -11.79
CA PRO A 280 -6.87 15.41 -11.10
C PRO A 280 -6.10 14.14 -10.76
N PHE A 281 -4.84 14.09 -11.22
CA PHE A 281 -3.94 12.97 -10.96
C PHE A 281 -3.87 12.76 -9.44
N PHE A 282 -4.03 11.51 -8.99
CA PHE A 282 -3.87 11.15 -7.58
C PHE A 282 -2.47 10.55 -7.40
N PRO A 283 -1.43 11.36 -7.22
CA PRO A 283 -0.14 10.82 -6.83
C PRO A 283 -0.31 10.19 -5.44
N MET A 284 0.01 8.90 -5.35
CA MET A 284 -0.07 8.09 -4.14
C MET A 284 1.35 7.79 -3.70
N GLU A 285 1.79 8.46 -2.65
CA GLU A 285 3.17 8.35 -2.17
C GLU A 285 3.22 7.67 -0.80
N LYS A 286 4.37 7.06 -0.51
CA LYS A 286 4.53 6.13 0.61
C LYS A 286 5.60 6.63 1.58
N MET A 287 5.26 6.63 2.85
CA MET A 287 6.19 6.88 3.95
C MET A 287 6.39 5.58 4.74
N LEU A 288 7.62 5.10 4.78
CA LEU A 288 8.02 3.98 5.60
C LEU A 288 8.66 4.52 6.87
N ILE A 289 7.97 4.37 7.99
CA ILE A 289 8.40 4.81 9.32
C ILE A 289 9.13 3.64 9.97
N LYS A 290 10.41 3.84 10.29
CA LYS A 290 11.32 2.81 10.83
C LYS A 290 11.97 3.24 12.13
#